data_AF-A0AAD9GXF2-F1
#
_entry.id   AF-A0AAD9GXF2-F1
#
_cell.length_a   1.000
_cell.length_b   1.000
_cell.length_c   1.000
_cell.angle_alpha   90.00
_cell.angle_beta   90.00
_cell.angle_gamma   90.00
#
_symmetry.space_group_name_H-M   'P 1'
#
loop_
_entity.id
_entity.type
_entity.pdbx_description
1 polymer ?
#
loop_
_entity_poly.entity_id
_entity_poly.type
_entity_poly.pdbx_seq_one_letter_code
_entity_poly.pdbx_strand_id
1 'polypeptide(L)'
;MLMEAGFESRRVYGKSLCTVKSCVGTTWCRYGQQDSVGFAIFLENRYRGIRSPHKLKGGVSGCTRECAEARSKDFGCIATDQGYNVYVGGNGGTNPRHATLLASDVPQDLAVKYLDRYIMYYIMTADRLQRTSKWLDALEGGIEQLRRVVMKDSLGICDTLEKQMSYLVGTYECEWKKVIESPDLMAQFAQFKNTNENQKEVHMRTVRDQRMPTFVTHAKTRSNSGTGTESSSPTSTTSILSDLDDTDWVSFGKKELFDVNGGGAVLYGESQLAIFNIIESCNGIEKVSWYATQNMCPFDHSFALAQGIVGDLDGRPKVACPMHKRNYDLSDGSCLSGDDLRLQTFDAKEEDGVVYVLLPPTNVVDARLATSKYA
;
A
#
# COMPACT_ATOMS: atom_id res chain seq x y z
N MET A 1 -20.75 8.77 -2.72
CA MET A 1 -19.50 7.97 -2.61
C MET A 1 -18.55 8.39 -3.75
N LEU A 2 -17.22 8.39 -3.57
CA LEU A 2 -16.28 8.85 -4.63
C LEU A 2 -16.46 8.12 -5.99
N MET A 3 -16.76 6.82 -5.95
CA MET A 3 -17.03 6.00 -7.13
C MET A 3 -18.25 6.47 -7.93
N GLU A 4 -19.33 6.89 -7.27
CA GLU A 4 -20.55 7.41 -7.92
C GLU A 4 -20.27 8.72 -8.68
N ALA A 5 -19.30 9.49 -8.18
CA ALA A 5 -18.83 10.71 -8.83
C ALA A 5 -17.72 10.45 -9.89
N GLY A 6 -17.41 9.18 -10.19
CA GLY A 6 -16.41 8.78 -11.19
C GLY A 6 -14.96 8.78 -10.70
N PHE A 7 -14.73 8.95 -9.38
CA PHE A 7 -13.39 8.90 -8.79
C PHE A 7 -13.04 7.48 -8.34
N GLU A 8 -12.44 6.72 -9.26
CA GLU A 8 -11.85 5.42 -8.96
C GLU A 8 -10.50 5.59 -8.24
N SER A 9 -10.27 4.86 -7.14
CA SER A 9 -9.02 4.90 -6.37
C SER A 9 -7.79 4.44 -7.17
N ARG A 10 -8.02 3.72 -8.29
CA ARG A 10 -7.00 3.19 -9.22
C ARG A 10 -5.85 2.51 -8.44
N ARG A 11 -4.67 2.39 -9.04
CA ARG A 11 -3.50 1.73 -8.42
C ARG A 11 -2.32 2.70 -8.28
N VAL A 12 -2.58 3.86 -7.68
CA VAL A 12 -1.63 5.00 -7.59
C VAL A 12 -0.27 4.61 -7.00
N TYR A 13 -0.27 3.73 -5.99
CA TYR A 13 0.94 3.26 -5.29
C TYR A 13 1.41 1.86 -5.72
N GLY A 14 0.69 1.19 -6.63
CA GLY A 14 1.01 -0.15 -7.10
C GLY A 14 2.21 -0.18 -8.04
N LYS A 15 2.78 -1.39 -8.26
CA LYS A 15 3.63 -1.67 -9.41
C LYS A 15 2.74 -1.90 -10.63
N SER A 16 2.18 -0.79 -11.12
CA SER A 16 1.19 -0.70 -12.18
C SER A 16 1.21 0.69 -12.81
N LEU A 17 0.33 0.95 -13.79
CA LEU A 17 0.10 2.31 -14.27
C LEU A 17 -0.36 3.23 -13.12
N CYS A 18 0.36 4.33 -12.92
CA CYS A 18 -0.02 5.37 -11.98
C CYS A 18 -1.00 6.37 -12.63
N THR A 19 -0.55 7.07 -13.68
CA THR A 19 -1.33 8.12 -14.37
C THR A 19 -0.81 8.31 -15.79
N VAL A 20 -1.68 8.77 -16.69
CA VAL A 20 -1.31 9.29 -18.00
C VAL A 20 -1.55 10.80 -17.97
N LYS A 21 -0.47 11.59 -17.85
CA LYS A 21 -0.58 13.06 -17.83
C LYS A 21 -0.95 13.55 -19.24
N SER A 22 -1.91 14.46 -19.35
CA SER A 22 -2.18 15.16 -20.61
C SER A 22 -1.82 16.65 -20.51
N CYS A 23 -1.66 17.29 -21.67
CA CYS A 23 -1.93 18.72 -21.76
C CYS A 23 -3.38 18.93 -22.23
N VAL A 24 -3.82 20.19 -22.24
CA VAL A 24 -5.21 20.55 -22.59
C VAL A 24 -5.57 20.32 -24.07
N GLY A 25 -4.59 19.98 -24.92
CA GLY A 25 -4.84 19.54 -26.31
C GLY A 25 -5.53 20.57 -27.19
N THR A 26 -6.10 20.09 -28.30
CA THR A 26 -6.98 20.89 -29.19
C THR A 26 -8.24 21.41 -28.50
N THR A 27 -8.63 20.84 -27.36
CA THR A 27 -9.80 21.29 -26.59
C THR A 27 -9.67 22.74 -26.14
N TRP A 28 -8.47 23.17 -25.71
CA TRP A 28 -8.27 24.52 -25.17
C TRP A 28 -6.98 25.21 -25.61
N CYS A 29 -5.99 24.47 -26.13
CA CYS A 29 -4.71 25.06 -26.52
C CYS A 29 -4.75 25.50 -27.98
N ARG A 30 -4.44 26.78 -28.23
CA ARG A 30 -4.26 27.32 -29.60
C ARG A 30 -3.16 26.61 -30.42
N TYR A 31 -2.24 25.92 -29.74
CA TYR A 31 -1.14 25.17 -30.37
C TYR A 31 -1.41 23.66 -30.42
N GLY A 32 -2.56 23.21 -29.90
CA GLY A 32 -2.94 21.81 -29.96
C GLY A 32 -3.07 21.37 -31.41
N GLN A 33 -2.32 20.35 -31.79
CA GLN A 33 -2.40 19.71 -33.11
C GLN A 33 -3.39 18.56 -33.08
N GLN A 34 -3.46 17.81 -31.97
CA GLN A 34 -4.44 16.73 -31.77
C GLN A 34 -5.02 16.71 -30.35
N ASP A 35 -6.07 15.91 -30.16
CA ASP A 35 -6.72 15.71 -28.87
C ASP A 35 -5.84 14.87 -27.93
N SER A 36 -5.12 15.54 -27.04
CA SER A 36 -4.33 14.87 -26.01
C SER A 36 -5.14 14.46 -24.79
N VAL A 37 -6.28 15.09 -24.52
CA VAL A 37 -7.08 14.78 -23.34
C VAL A 37 -7.82 13.48 -23.57
N GLY A 38 -8.55 13.35 -24.68
CA GLY A 38 -9.25 12.12 -25.05
C GLY A 38 -8.29 10.96 -25.21
N PHE A 39 -7.14 11.17 -25.86
CA PHE A 39 -6.16 10.09 -26.02
C PHE A 39 -5.49 9.68 -24.69
N ALA A 40 -5.21 10.62 -23.77
CA ALA A 40 -4.73 10.27 -22.44
C ALA A 40 -5.76 9.46 -21.64
N ILE A 41 -7.04 9.86 -21.65
CA ILE A 41 -8.13 9.12 -21.02
C ILE A 41 -8.23 7.71 -21.58
N PHE A 42 -8.13 7.57 -22.92
CA PHE A 42 -8.12 6.27 -23.58
C PHE A 42 -6.96 5.39 -23.09
N LEU A 43 -5.72 5.88 -23.13
CA LEU A 43 -4.55 5.11 -22.68
C LEU A 43 -4.63 4.78 -21.19
N GLU A 44 -5.14 5.71 -20.39
CA GLU A 44 -5.31 5.54 -18.96
C GLU A 44 -6.37 4.46 -18.64
N ASN A 45 -7.49 4.43 -19.37
CA ASN A 45 -8.52 3.39 -19.20
C ASN A 45 -8.11 2.04 -19.81
N ARG A 46 -7.26 2.05 -20.84
CA ARG A 46 -6.69 0.84 -21.42
C ARG A 46 -5.70 0.19 -20.47
N TYR A 47 -4.74 0.95 -19.94
CA TYR A 47 -3.64 0.37 -19.16
C TYR A 47 -3.86 0.38 -17.65
N ARG A 48 -5.02 0.87 -17.17
CA ARG A 48 -5.37 0.77 -15.74
C ARG A 48 -5.41 -0.70 -15.32
N GLY A 49 -4.87 -0.97 -14.15
CA GLY A 49 -4.89 -2.33 -13.62
C GLY A 49 -3.92 -3.32 -14.27
N ILE A 50 -3.02 -2.88 -15.16
CA ILE A 50 -1.90 -3.73 -15.57
C ILE A 50 -0.88 -3.77 -14.45
N ARG A 51 -0.56 -4.97 -13.94
CA ARG A 51 0.56 -5.19 -13.02
C ARG A 51 1.83 -5.34 -13.85
N SER A 52 2.91 -4.68 -13.41
CA SER A 52 4.17 -4.63 -14.14
C SER A 52 5.35 -4.77 -13.19
N PRO A 53 6.55 -5.15 -13.68
CA PRO A 53 7.73 -5.33 -12.84
C PRO A 53 8.04 -4.12 -11.94
N HIS A 54 7.78 -2.91 -12.45
CA HIS A 54 7.76 -1.68 -11.67
C HIS A 54 6.61 -0.74 -12.10
N LYS A 55 6.34 0.33 -11.32
CA LYS A 55 5.35 1.37 -11.67
C LYS A 55 5.61 2.01 -13.03
N LEU A 56 4.53 2.32 -13.75
CA LEU A 56 4.54 2.95 -15.07
C LEU A 56 3.86 4.32 -15.02
N LYS A 57 4.40 5.28 -15.76
CA LYS A 57 3.79 6.59 -16.01
C LYS A 57 3.66 6.81 -17.51
N GLY A 58 2.53 7.36 -17.93
CA GLY A 58 2.27 7.77 -19.30
C GLY A 58 2.25 9.30 -19.45
N GLY A 59 2.36 9.77 -20.69
CA GLY A 59 2.09 11.17 -21.02
C GLY A 59 1.59 11.34 -22.45
N VAL A 60 0.61 12.21 -22.67
CA VAL A 60 0.13 12.58 -24.01
C VAL A 60 0.17 14.10 -24.17
N SER A 61 1.01 14.58 -25.08
CA SER A 61 1.08 16.00 -25.43
C SER A 61 0.41 16.24 -26.77
N GLY A 62 -0.48 17.22 -26.83
CA GLY A 62 -1.18 17.61 -28.07
C GLY A 62 -0.31 18.39 -29.06
N CYS A 63 0.95 18.67 -28.75
CA CYS A 63 1.93 19.27 -29.68
C CYS A 63 3.37 19.12 -29.16
N THR A 64 4.34 19.51 -29.96
CA THR A 64 5.79 19.48 -29.67
C THR A 64 6.24 20.37 -28.51
N ARG A 65 5.39 21.25 -28.00
CA ARG A 65 5.65 22.01 -26.76
C ARG A 65 5.64 21.15 -25.51
N GLU A 66 5.13 19.92 -25.61
CA GLU A 66 5.45 18.86 -24.68
C GLU A 66 4.98 19.10 -23.22
N CYS A 67 3.90 19.85 -23.00
CA CYS A 67 3.47 20.24 -21.65
C CYS A 67 3.08 19.04 -20.74
N ALA A 68 2.88 17.85 -21.30
CA ALA A 68 2.61 16.64 -20.53
C ALA A 68 3.89 15.94 -19.99
N GLU A 69 5.07 16.40 -20.38
CA GLU A 69 6.37 15.77 -20.05
C GLU A 69 6.45 14.30 -20.46
N ALA A 70 5.71 13.88 -21.49
CA ALA A 70 5.76 12.58 -22.17
C ALA A 70 7.19 12.03 -22.38
N ARG A 71 8.20 12.87 -22.67
CA ARG A 71 9.61 12.45 -22.82
C ARG A 71 10.31 12.11 -21.50
N SER A 72 9.68 12.31 -20.35
CA SER A 72 10.21 11.92 -19.03
C SER A 72 9.50 10.71 -18.41
N LYS A 73 8.54 10.13 -19.15
CA LYS A 73 7.65 9.06 -18.70
C LYS A 73 8.09 7.72 -19.26
N ASP A 74 7.61 6.63 -18.65
CA ASP A 74 7.91 5.27 -19.10
C ASP A 74 7.41 5.05 -20.53
N PHE A 75 6.28 5.68 -20.91
CA PHE A 75 5.86 5.86 -22.29
C PHE A 75 5.20 7.22 -22.52
N GLY A 76 5.19 7.71 -23.75
CA GLY A 76 4.44 8.91 -24.08
C GLY A 76 4.21 9.13 -25.57
N CYS A 77 3.17 9.89 -25.88
CA CYS A 77 2.77 10.25 -27.24
C CYS A 77 2.79 11.77 -27.39
N ILE A 78 3.44 12.26 -28.44
CA ILE A 78 3.48 13.68 -28.77
C ILE A 78 2.87 13.87 -30.15
N ALA A 79 1.77 14.61 -30.21
CA ALA A 79 1.08 14.86 -31.46
C ALA A 79 1.91 15.71 -32.42
N THR A 80 1.79 15.35 -33.69
CA THR A 80 2.25 16.08 -34.87
C THR A 80 1.05 16.32 -35.80
N ASP A 81 1.29 16.95 -36.93
CA ASP A 81 0.30 17.20 -37.96
C ASP A 81 -0.06 15.90 -38.72
N GLN A 82 0.84 14.91 -38.70
CA GLN A 82 0.67 13.62 -39.39
C GLN A 82 0.22 12.48 -38.45
N GLY A 83 0.34 12.63 -37.13
CA GLY A 83 0.05 11.56 -36.19
C GLY A 83 0.65 11.79 -34.81
N TYR A 84 1.26 10.75 -34.25
CA TYR A 84 1.93 10.81 -32.96
C TYR A 84 3.36 10.26 -33.04
N ASN A 85 4.27 10.98 -32.41
CA ASN A 85 5.58 10.48 -32.05
C ASN A 85 5.47 9.70 -30.74
N VAL A 86 5.83 8.42 -30.77
CA VAL A 86 5.77 7.51 -29.62
C VAL A 86 7.16 7.44 -28.98
N TYR A 87 7.24 7.70 -27.67
CA TYR A 87 8.47 7.65 -26.88
C TYR A 87 8.36 6.60 -25.77
N VAL A 88 9.47 5.93 -25.46
CA VAL A 88 9.50 4.83 -24.46
C VAL A 88 10.77 4.83 -23.59
N GLY A 89 10.67 4.21 -22.42
CA GLY A 89 11.77 3.98 -21.49
C GLY A 89 12.25 5.23 -20.76
N GLY A 90 11.45 6.29 -20.64
CA GLY A 90 11.82 7.44 -19.82
C GLY A 90 11.61 7.19 -18.33
N ASN A 91 12.24 7.99 -17.48
CA ASN A 91 11.94 8.01 -16.06
C ASN A 91 12.17 9.40 -15.43
N GLY A 92 11.36 9.67 -14.40
CA GLY A 92 11.73 10.62 -13.35
C GLY A 92 12.24 9.87 -12.11
N GLY A 93 12.99 10.57 -11.26
CA GLY A 93 13.53 10.06 -10.01
C GLY A 93 14.97 10.53 -9.76
N THR A 94 15.70 9.80 -8.92
CA THR A 94 17.09 10.12 -8.53
C THR A 94 18.03 10.17 -9.74
N ASN A 95 17.86 9.25 -10.70
CA ASN A 95 18.61 9.20 -11.95
C ASN A 95 17.64 9.39 -13.12
N PRO A 96 17.31 10.63 -13.51
CA PRO A 96 16.36 10.92 -14.57
C PRO A 96 16.91 10.52 -15.95
N ARG A 97 16.02 10.08 -16.83
CA ARG A 97 16.35 9.60 -18.18
C ARG A 97 15.24 9.97 -19.16
N HIS A 98 15.61 10.61 -20.26
CA HIS A 98 14.66 10.93 -21.32
C HIS A 98 14.26 9.66 -22.08
N ALA A 99 12.97 9.54 -22.36
CA ALA A 99 12.42 8.51 -23.22
C ALA A 99 13.00 8.61 -24.63
N THR A 100 13.16 7.47 -25.28
CA THR A 100 13.72 7.36 -26.63
C THR A 100 12.57 7.27 -27.63
N LEU A 101 12.70 7.92 -28.79
CA LEU A 101 11.72 7.82 -29.87
C LEU A 101 11.61 6.37 -30.33
N LEU A 102 10.42 5.77 -30.28
CA LEU A 102 10.13 4.44 -30.79
C LEU A 102 9.68 4.52 -32.26
N ALA A 103 8.67 5.35 -32.53
CA ALA A 103 8.07 5.56 -33.84
C ALA A 103 7.71 7.05 -34.03
N SER A 104 7.84 7.55 -35.26
CA SER A 104 7.49 8.93 -35.64
C SER A 104 6.22 8.94 -36.47
N ASP A 105 5.38 9.95 -36.26
CA ASP A 105 4.26 10.33 -37.14
C ASP A 105 3.30 9.17 -37.46
N VAL A 106 3.03 8.34 -36.45
CA VAL A 106 2.13 7.19 -36.63
C VAL A 106 0.68 7.54 -36.27
N PRO A 107 -0.31 6.97 -36.97
CA PRO A 107 -1.70 7.03 -36.57
C PRO A 107 -1.92 6.54 -35.12
N GLN A 108 -2.97 7.05 -34.47
CA GLN A 108 -3.24 6.76 -33.05
C GLN A 108 -3.41 5.26 -32.77
N ASP A 109 -4.09 4.51 -33.64
CA ASP A 109 -4.29 3.07 -33.51
C ASP A 109 -2.98 2.30 -33.58
N LEU A 110 -2.06 2.71 -34.47
CA LEU A 110 -0.73 2.11 -34.57
C LEU A 110 0.15 2.49 -33.36
N ALA A 111 0.03 3.72 -32.84
CA ALA A 111 0.68 4.11 -31.60
C ALA A 111 0.25 3.22 -30.43
N VAL A 112 -1.05 2.92 -30.32
CA VAL A 112 -1.58 2.00 -29.31
C VAL A 112 -1.02 0.60 -29.48
N LYS A 113 -1.00 0.04 -30.70
CA LYS A 113 -0.40 -1.28 -30.96
C LYS A 113 1.07 -1.35 -30.53
N TYR A 114 1.86 -0.33 -30.84
CA TYR A 114 3.26 -0.29 -30.42
C TYR A 114 3.41 -0.18 -28.91
N LEU A 115 2.56 0.57 -28.23
CA LEU A 115 2.54 0.65 -26.78
C LEU A 115 2.11 -0.67 -26.12
N ASP A 116 1.09 -1.35 -26.65
CA ASP A 116 0.66 -2.67 -26.17
C ASP A 116 1.83 -3.66 -26.18
N ARG A 117 2.48 -3.78 -27.35
CA ARG A 117 3.62 -4.67 -27.56
C ARG A 117 4.80 -4.29 -26.67
N TYR A 118 5.12 -3.00 -26.56
CA TYR A 118 6.17 -2.49 -25.69
C TYR A 118 5.94 -2.85 -24.22
N ILE A 119 4.74 -2.57 -23.70
CA ILE A 119 4.39 -2.84 -22.30
C ILE A 119 4.43 -4.34 -22.02
N MET A 120 3.84 -5.16 -22.89
CA MET A 120 3.86 -6.61 -22.70
C MET A 120 5.26 -7.20 -22.81
N TYR A 121 6.05 -6.76 -23.78
CA TYR A 121 7.43 -7.21 -23.91
C TYR A 121 8.28 -6.84 -22.68
N TYR A 122 8.10 -5.63 -22.14
CA TYR A 122 8.70 -5.23 -20.87
C TYR A 122 8.24 -6.12 -19.69
N ILE A 123 6.95 -6.39 -19.57
CA ILE A 123 6.41 -7.26 -18.50
C ILE A 123 7.00 -8.66 -18.56
N MET A 124 7.20 -9.20 -19.78
CA MET A 124 7.70 -10.56 -19.98
C MET A 124 9.21 -10.69 -19.76
N THR A 125 9.99 -9.64 -19.99
CA THR A 125 11.45 -9.76 -20.10
C THR A 125 12.23 -8.98 -19.04
N ALA A 126 11.60 -8.07 -18.29
CA ALA A 126 12.29 -7.30 -17.27
C ALA A 126 12.40 -8.03 -15.93
N ASP A 127 13.48 -7.74 -15.21
CA ASP A 127 13.69 -8.25 -13.86
C ASP A 127 12.68 -7.67 -12.85
N ARG A 128 12.53 -8.37 -11.73
CA ARG A 128 11.69 -7.90 -10.61
C ARG A 128 12.15 -6.52 -10.14
N LEU A 129 11.20 -5.59 -10.00
CA LEU A 129 11.44 -4.21 -9.58
C LEU A 129 12.32 -3.36 -10.53
N GLN A 130 12.55 -3.82 -11.76
CA GLN A 130 13.34 -3.08 -12.75
C GLN A 130 12.51 -2.00 -13.45
N ARG A 131 13.03 -0.77 -13.56
CA ARG A 131 12.40 0.33 -14.33
C ARG A 131 12.55 0.11 -15.83
N THR A 132 11.57 0.56 -16.61
CA THR A 132 11.60 0.53 -18.09
C THR A 132 12.86 1.15 -18.69
N SER A 133 13.36 2.24 -18.12
CA SER A 133 14.62 2.87 -18.54
C SER A 133 15.82 1.92 -18.41
N LYS A 134 15.95 1.25 -17.26
CA LYS A 134 17.07 0.35 -16.96
C LYS A 134 16.96 -0.94 -17.74
N TRP A 135 15.74 -1.42 -17.92
CA TRP A 135 15.46 -2.55 -18.80
C TRP A 135 15.86 -2.26 -20.24
N LEU A 136 15.52 -1.07 -20.78
CA LEU A 136 15.88 -0.70 -22.14
C LEU A 136 17.40 -0.54 -22.32
N ASP A 137 18.09 0.01 -21.32
CA ASP A 137 19.56 0.13 -21.33
C ASP A 137 20.25 -1.25 -21.27
N ALA A 138 19.63 -2.23 -20.60
CA ALA A 138 20.15 -3.60 -20.47
C ALA A 138 19.83 -4.49 -21.69
N LEU A 139 18.88 -4.10 -22.54
CA LEU A 139 18.52 -4.85 -23.73
C LEU A 139 19.67 -4.79 -24.75
N GLU A 140 20.18 -5.95 -25.18
CA GLU A 140 21.23 -6.01 -26.21
C GLU A 140 20.72 -5.38 -27.52
N GLY A 141 21.42 -4.34 -28.00
CA GLY A 141 20.97 -3.53 -29.15
C GLY A 141 19.97 -2.41 -28.81
N GLY A 142 19.58 -2.26 -27.54
CA GLY A 142 18.80 -1.14 -27.01
C GLY A 142 17.51 -0.87 -27.78
N ILE A 143 17.29 0.39 -28.16
CA ILE A 143 16.07 0.82 -28.87
C ILE A 143 15.91 0.13 -30.24
N GLU A 144 17.00 -0.19 -30.94
CA GLU A 144 16.92 -0.85 -32.24
C GLU A 144 16.42 -2.28 -32.11
N GLN A 145 16.89 -2.99 -31.09
CA GLN A 145 16.38 -4.32 -30.79
C GLN A 145 14.90 -4.27 -30.42
N LEU A 146 14.50 -3.28 -29.60
CA LEU A 146 13.09 -3.09 -29.27
C LEU A 146 12.25 -2.87 -30.54
N ARG A 147 12.67 -1.99 -31.46
CA ARG A 147 12.00 -1.75 -32.75
C ARG A 147 11.89 -3.03 -33.59
N ARG A 148 12.94 -3.84 -33.66
CA ARG A 148 12.91 -5.12 -34.38
C ARG A 148 11.83 -6.04 -33.83
N VAL A 149 11.71 -6.13 -32.51
CA VAL A 149 10.70 -7.00 -31.86
C VAL A 149 9.30 -6.43 -32.03
N VAL A 150 9.04 -5.18 -31.61
CA VAL A 150 7.66 -4.68 -31.48
C VAL A 150 7.10 -4.04 -32.76
N MET A 151 7.94 -3.69 -33.73
CA MET A 151 7.49 -3.11 -35.01
C MET A 151 7.69 -4.06 -36.18
N LYS A 152 8.84 -4.76 -36.24
CA LYS A 152 9.19 -5.67 -37.35
C LYS A 152 8.89 -7.14 -37.06
N ASP A 153 8.33 -7.43 -35.89
CA ASP A 153 7.99 -8.77 -35.43
C ASP A 153 9.12 -9.81 -35.60
N SER A 154 10.37 -9.41 -35.30
CA SER A 154 11.53 -10.27 -35.56
C SER A 154 11.55 -11.58 -34.77
N LEU A 155 10.69 -11.72 -33.76
CA LEU A 155 10.53 -12.93 -32.95
C LEU A 155 9.21 -13.68 -33.24
N GLY A 156 8.33 -13.14 -34.08
CA GLY A 156 7.01 -13.75 -34.37
C GLY A 156 6.06 -13.77 -33.17
N ILE A 157 6.19 -12.83 -32.23
CA ILE A 157 5.42 -12.79 -30.97
C ILE A 157 4.43 -11.65 -30.88
N CYS A 158 4.37 -10.73 -31.85
CA CYS A 158 3.52 -9.54 -31.77
C CYS A 158 2.04 -9.86 -31.54
N ASP A 159 1.50 -10.86 -32.25
CA ASP A 159 0.12 -11.30 -32.07
C ASP A 159 -0.13 -11.87 -30.65
N THR A 160 0.82 -12.63 -30.12
CA THR A 160 0.77 -13.14 -28.74
C THR A 160 0.76 -11.99 -27.73
N LEU A 161 1.63 -10.98 -27.90
CA LEU A 161 1.69 -9.81 -27.03
C LEU A 161 0.35 -9.04 -27.05
N GLU A 162 -0.24 -8.85 -28.23
CA GLU A 162 -1.54 -8.17 -28.39
C GLU A 162 -2.69 -8.95 -27.74
N LYS A 163 -2.72 -10.27 -27.88
CA LYS A 163 -3.71 -11.14 -27.22
C LYS A 163 -3.59 -11.08 -25.71
N GLN A 164 -2.37 -11.14 -25.17
CA GLN A 164 -2.13 -11.03 -23.74
C GLN A 164 -2.54 -9.67 -23.20
N MET A 165 -2.20 -8.57 -23.90
CA MET A 165 -2.66 -7.24 -23.54
C MET A 165 -4.19 -7.16 -23.55
N SER A 166 -4.83 -7.67 -24.60
CA SER A 166 -6.29 -7.66 -24.73
C SER A 166 -6.98 -8.44 -23.60
N TYR A 167 -6.40 -9.55 -23.17
CA TYR A 167 -6.86 -10.28 -21.98
C TYR A 167 -6.78 -9.40 -20.72
N LEU A 168 -5.62 -8.80 -20.44
CA LEU A 168 -5.45 -7.94 -19.24
C LEU A 168 -6.42 -6.75 -19.22
N VAL A 169 -6.63 -6.11 -20.38
CA VAL A 169 -7.57 -5.00 -20.55
C VAL A 169 -9.02 -5.49 -20.36
N GLY A 170 -9.37 -6.62 -20.97
CA GLY A 170 -10.71 -7.19 -20.96
C GLY A 170 -11.14 -7.77 -19.61
N THR A 171 -10.20 -8.18 -18.77
CA THR A 171 -10.46 -8.74 -17.43
C THR A 171 -10.23 -7.72 -16.30
N TYR A 172 -10.17 -6.42 -16.61
CA TYR A 172 -9.99 -5.41 -15.57
C TYR A 172 -11.19 -5.36 -14.62
N GLU A 173 -10.91 -5.48 -13.32
CA GLU A 173 -11.87 -5.30 -12.23
C GLU A 173 -11.32 -4.29 -11.22
N CYS A 174 -12.17 -3.39 -10.73
CA CYS A 174 -11.80 -2.47 -9.65
C CYS A 174 -11.83 -3.22 -8.31
N GLU A 175 -10.66 -3.47 -7.73
CA GLU A 175 -10.48 -4.23 -6.48
C GLU A 175 -11.33 -3.65 -5.32
N TRP A 176 -11.43 -2.33 -5.22
CA TRP A 176 -12.24 -1.68 -4.17
C TRP A 176 -13.73 -1.73 -4.43
N LYS A 177 -14.16 -1.68 -5.69
CA LYS A 177 -15.57 -1.86 -6.05
C LYS A 177 -16.02 -3.27 -5.66
N LYS A 178 -15.20 -4.28 -5.99
CA LYS A 178 -15.43 -5.67 -5.60
C LYS A 178 -15.57 -5.84 -4.10
N VAL A 179 -14.72 -5.18 -3.31
CA VAL A 179 -14.82 -5.17 -1.85
C VAL A 179 -16.17 -4.61 -1.42
N ILE A 180 -16.55 -3.41 -1.89
CA ILE A 180 -17.81 -2.75 -1.51
C ILE A 180 -19.05 -3.60 -1.86
N GLU A 181 -19.01 -4.29 -3.01
CA GLU A 181 -20.12 -5.11 -3.49
C GLU A 181 -20.18 -6.50 -2.84
N SER A 182 -19.14 -6.92 -2.12
CA SER A 182 -19.06 -8.22 -1.43
C SER A 182 -19.18 -8.05 0.09
N PRO A 183 -20.28 -8.51 0.71
CA PRO A 183 -20.44 -8.46 2.17
C PRO A 183 -19.31 -9.15 2.92
N ASP A 184 -18.84 -10.29 2.41
CA ASP A 184 -17.77 -11.08 3.03
C ASP A 184 -16.43 -10.34 3.02
N LEU A 185 -16.09 -9.66 1.92
CA LEU A 185 -14.88 -8.84 1.85
C LEU A 185 -15.02 -7.56 2.68
N MET A 186 -16.20 -6.94 2.69
CA MET A 186 -16.48 -5.78 3.55
C MET A 186 -16.28 -6.10 5.03
N ALA A 187 -16.67 -7.30 5.48
CA ALA A 187 -16.49 -7.72 6.87
C ALA A 187 -15.02 -7.70 7.33
N GLN A 188 -14.06 -7.84 6.41
CA GLN A 188 -12.63 -7.74 6.72
C GLN A 188 -12.24 -6.33 7.20
N PHE A 189 -12.95 -5.29 6.74
CA PHE A 189 -12.70 -3.88 7.04
C PHE A 189 -13.49 -3.35 8.25
N ALA A 190 -14.23 -4.21 8.96
CA ALA A 190 -14.84 -3.83 10.23
C ALA A 190 -13.75 -3.41 11.23
N GLN A 191 -14.01 -2.36 12.00
CA GLN A 191 -13.05 -1.86 13.00
C GLN A 191 -12.75 -2.93 14.05
N PHE A 192 -13.79 -3.64 14.52
CA PHE A 192 -13.66 -4.70 15.51
C PHE A 192 -14.23 -6.01 14.98
N LYS A 193 -13.56 -7.12 15.30
CA LYS A 193 -13.98 -8.46 14.87
C LYS A 193 -15.13 -9.03 15.70
N ASN A 194 -15.30 -8.57 16.94
CA ASN A 194 -16.28 -9.10 17.89
C ASN A 194 -17.56 -8.25 18.02
N THR A 195 -17.64 -7.07 17.40
CA THR A 195 -18.79 -6.16 17.49
C THR A 195 -18.94 -5.32 16.23
N ASN A 196 -20.16 -4.82 15.98
CA ASN A 196 -20.46 -3.85 14.92
C ASN A 196 -20.35 -2.39 15.40
N GLU A 197 -20.01 -2.18 16.67
CA GLU A 197 -19.73 -0.85 17.21
C GLU A 197 -18.49 -0.25 16.55
N ASN A 198 -18.44 1.08 16.48
CA ASN A 198 -17.24 1.79 16.04
C ASN A 198 -16.87 2.86 17.08
N GLN A 199 -15.58 3.04 17.30
CA GLN A 199 -15.04 4.08 18.17
C GLN A 199 -14.26 5.11 17.33
N LYS A 200 -14.40 6.40 17.71
CA LYS A 200 -13.60 7.46 17.10
C LYS A 200 -12.22 7.48 17.74
N GLU A 201 -11.19 7.28 16.93
CA GLU A 201 -9.81 7.17 17.39
C GLU A 201 -9.01 8.48 17.29
N VAL A 202 -9.51 9.50 16.56
CA VAL A 202 -8.77 10.72 16.25
C VAL A 202 -9.51 11.96 16.74
N HIS A 203 -8.97 12.66 17.74
CA HIS A 203 -9.46 13.98 18.13
C HIS A 203 -9.07 15.02 17.08
N MET A 204 -10.08 15.70 16.55
CA MET A 204 -9.89 16.80 15.62
C MET A 204 -9.88 18.12 16.40
N ARG A 205 -8.80 18.89 16.29
CA ARG A 205 -8.74 20.26 16.80
C ARG A 205 -8.88 21.26 15.66
N THR A 206 -9.40 22.45 15.97
CA THR A 206 -9.46 23.56 15.02
C THR A 206 -8.23 24.45 15.20
N VAL A 207 -7.46 24.62 14.13
CA VAL A 207 -6.35 25.57 14.07
C VAL A 207 -6.55 26.45 12.86
N ARG A 208 -6.67 27.77 13.06
CA ARG A 208 -6.93 28.75 11.98
C ARG A 208 -8.15 28.35 11.13
N ASP A 209 -9.26 28.04 11.80
CA ASP A 209 -10.54 27.62 11.19
C ASP A 209 -10.48 26.32 10.35
N GLN A 210 -9.35 25.61 10.36
CA GLN A 210 -9.21 24.31 9.71
C GLN A 210 -9.22 23.19 10.76
N ARG A 211 -10.02 22.16 10.50
CA ARG A 211 -10.04 20.93 11.31
C ARG A 211 -8.82 20.09 10.96
N MET A 212 -7.96 19.82 11.94
CA MET A 212 -6.79 18.94 11.79
C MET A 212 -6.77 17.88 12.89
N PRO A 213 -6.20 16.69 12.64
CA PRO A 213 -5.93 15.72 13.70
C PRO A 213 -5.05 16.31 14.80
N THR A 214 -5.32 15.91 16.03
CA THR A 214 -4.42 16.15 17.16
C THR A 214 -3.28 15.15 17.08
N PHE A 215 -2.05 15.63 17.16
CA PHE A 215 -0.86 14.78 17.14
C PHE A 215 -0.18 14.84 18.50
N VAL A 216 0.25 13.68 19.01
CA VAL A 216 1.12 13.63 20.18
C VAL A 216 2.47 14.24 19.81
N THR A 217 2.86 15.32 20.48
CA THR A 217 4.16 15.94 20.25
C THR A 217 5.23 15.14 20.98
N HIS A 218 6.01 14.33 20.25
CA HIS A 218 7.21 13.72 20.80
C HIS A 218 8.35 14.74 20.79
N ALA A 219 8.92 15.01 21.97
CA ALA A 219 10.21 15.69 22.04
C ALA A 219 11.23 14.81 21.29
N LYS A 220 11.84 15.33 20.23
CA LYS A 220 12.98 14.65 19.61
C LYS A 220 14.08 14.56 20.66
N THR A 221 14.32 13.38 21.21
CA THR A 221 15.52 13.09 21.98
C THR A 221 16.69 13.20 21.02
N ARG A 222 17.27 14.40 20.90
CA ARG A 222 18.61 14.56 20.30
C ARG A 222 19.54 13.77 21.21
N SER A 223 20.17 12.73 20.68
CA SER A 223 21.30 12.06 21.31
C SER A 223 22.48 13.04 21.38
N ASN A 224 22.43 13.97 22.33
CA ASN A 224 23.59 14.73 22.75
C ASN A 224 24.18 13.99 23.96
N SER A 225 25.36 13.42 23.76
CA SER A 225 26.27 13.08 24.84
C SER A 225 26.55 14.35 25.66
N GLY A 226 25.98 14.42 26.87
CA GLY A 226 26.13 15.57 27.74
C GLY A 226 25.60 15.25 29.14
N THR A 227 26.51 15.29 30.10
CA THR A 227 26.35 14.99 31.52
C THR A 227 25.25 15.78 32.22
N GLY A 228 24.41 15.06 32.98
CA GLY A 228 23.81 15.48 34.26
C GLY A 228 22.65 16.48 34.21
N THR A 229 21.43 16.02 34.48
CA THR A 229 20.66 16.28 35.72
C THR A 229 19.23 15.73 35.58
N GLU A 230 18.71 15.24 36.70
CA GLU A 230 17.46 14.48 36.85
C GLU A 230 16.25 15.16 36.19
N SER A 231 15.62 14.46 35.26
CA SER A 231 14.23 14.69 34.90
C SER A 231 13.48 13.37 34.97
N SER A 232 12.44 13.35 35.79
CA SER A 232 11.53 12.24 36.05
C SER A 232 11.09 11.52 34.77
N SER A 233 11.69 10.37 34.51
CA SER A 233 11.24 9.39 33.53
C SER A 233 9.82 8.94 33.87
N PRO A 234 8.88 8.82 32.90
CA PRO A 234 7.67 8.06 33.17
C PRO A 234 8.11 6.63 33.46
N THR A 235 7.70 6.16 34.63
CA THR A 235 8.00 4.86 35.21
C THR A 235 7.82 3.76 34.17
N SER A 236 8.86 2.91 34.04
CA SER A 236 8.83 1.57 33.45
C SER A 236 7.42 0.99 33.44
N THR A 237 6.77 0.93 32.28
CA THR A 237 5.56 0.14 32.05
C THR A 237 5.95 -1.33 32.05
N THR A 238 6.26 -1.83 33.23
CA THR A 238 6.23 -3.25 33.53
C THR A 238 4.82 -3.76 33.22
N SER A 239 4.70 -5.02 32.82
CA SER A 239 3.43 -5.74 32.69
C SER A 239 2.71 -5.76 34.05
N ILE A 240 1.95 -4.73 34.40
CA ILE A 240 1.24 -4.63 35.70
C ILE A 240 -0.20 -5.18 35.56
N LEU A 241 -0.51 -5.91 34.50
CA LEU A 241 -1.79 -6.63 34.39
C LEU A 241 -1.63 -8.13 34.70
N SER A 242 -0.39 -8.63 34.78
CA SER A 242 -0.09 -10.03 35.14
C SER A 242 -0.15 -10.32 36.64
N ASP A 243 -0.14 -9.30 37.50
CA ASP A 243 -0.17 -9.44 38.96
C ASP A 243 -1.58 -9.26 39.55
N LEU A 244 -2.62 -9.44 38.74
CA LEU A 244 -4.02 -9.29 39.17
C LEU A 244 -4.63 -10.67 39.44
N ASP A 245 -5.03 -10.90 40.68
CA ASP A 245 -5.61 -12.18 41.13
C ASP A 245 -6.99 -12.47 40.52
N ASP A 246 -7.69 -11.45 40.02
CA ASP A 246 -9.00 -11.58 39.36
C ASP A 246 -8.82 -11.46 37.83
N THR A 247 -8.56 -12.59 37.17
CA THR A 247 -8.55 -12.70 35.70
C THR A 247 -9.44 -13.84 35.24
N ASP A 248 -10.13 -13.62 34.12
CA ASP A 248 -11.03 -14.60 33.52
C ASP A 248 -10.74 -14.78 32.03
N TRP A 249 -10.99 -15.98 31.51
CA TRP A 249 -10.92 -16.24 30.07
C TRP A 249 -12.15 -15.65 29.38
N VAL A 250 -11.95 -14.58 28.63
CA VAL A 250 -13.01 -13.88 27.88
C VAL A 250 -13.01 -14.35 26.43
N SER A 251 -14.17 -14.75 25.91
CA SER A 251 -14.32 -15.19 24.52
C SER A 251 -14.45 -14.02 23.55
N PHE A 252 -13.72 -14.05 22.44
CA PHE A 252 -13.77 -13.04 21.37
C PHE A 252 -14.33 -13.55 20.03
N GLY A 253 -14.96 -14.72 20.05
CA GLY A 253 -15.63 -15.32 18.90
C GLY A 253 -14.82 -16.44 18.26
N LYS A 254 -15.24 -16.85 17.07
CA LYS A 254 -14.63 -17.98 16.36
C LYS A 254 -13.28 -17.59 15.75
N LYS A 255 -12.37 -18.55 15.62
CA LYS A 255 -11.04 -18.31 15.04
C LYS A 255 -11.06 -17.79 13.61
N GLU A 256 -12.10 -18.10 12.82
CA GLU A 256 -12.23 -17.63 11.43
C GLU A 256 -12.41 -16.11 11.32
N LEU A 257 -12.68 -15.42 12.43
CA LEU A 257 -12.69 -13.95 12.48
C LEU A 257 -11.29 -13.33 12.39
N PHE A 258 -10.24 -14.12 12.65
CA PHE A 258 -8.86 -13.68 12.70
C PHE A 258 -8.05 -14.31 11.57
N ASP A 259 -7.52 -13.45 10.68
CA ASP A 259 -6.74 -13.89 9.54
C ASP A 259 -5.47 -14.61 9.97
N VAL A 260 -5.15 -15.70 9.27
CA VAL A 260 -3.89 -16.43 9.44
C VAL A 260 -2.71 -15.51 9.13
N ASN A 261 -1.70 -15.51 10.01
CA ASN A 261 -0.55 -14.61 9.94
C ASN A 261 -0.96 -13.14 9.88
N GLY A 262 -2.00 -12.78 10.63
CA GLY A 262 -2.54 -11.44 10.74
C GLY A 262 -3.02 -11.13 12.15
N GLY A 263 -3.55 -9.91 12.31
CA GLY A 263 -4.17 -9.46 13.55
C GLY A 263 -5.62 -9.02 13.32
N GLY A 264 -6.42 -9.08 14.37
CA GLY A 264 -7.78 -8.55 14.43
C GLY A 264 -7.96 -7.69 15.67
N ALA A 265 -8.46 -6.48 15.50
CA ALA A 265 -8.82 -5.63 16.63
C ALA A 265 -10.14 -6.12 17.23
N VAL A 266 -10.22 -6.10 18.55
CA VAL A 266 -11.44 -6.43 19.30
C VAL A 266 -11.69 -5.38 20.37
N LEU A 267 -12.96 -5.19 20.71
CA LEU A 267 -13.40 -4.26 21.74
C LEU A 267 -13.67 -4.99 23.06
N TYR A 268 -13.11 -4.47 24.16
CA TYR A 268 -13.36 -4.94 25.52
C TYR A 268 -13.58 -3.74 26.44
N GLY A 269 -14.82 -3.48 26.82
CA GLY A 269 -15.19 -2.22 27.48
C GLY A 269 -14.98 -1.02 26.54
N GLU A 270 -14.22 -0.03 27.00
CA GLU A 270 -13.76 1.09 26.16
C GLU A 270 -12.38 0.86 25.52
N SER A 271 -11.72 -0.26 25.84
CA SER A 271 -10.36 -0.58 25.42
C SER A 271 -10.34 -1.43 24.16
N GLN A 272 -9.34 -1.16 23.30
CA GLN A 272 -9.11 -1.95 22.09
C GLN A 272 -7.92 -2.88 22.26
N LEU A 273 -8.14 -4.16 22.00
CA LEU A 273 -7.09 -5.19 21.99
C LEU A 273 -6.82 -5.64 20.56
N ALA A 274 -5.62 -6.17 20.32
CA ALA A 274 -5.22 -6.78 19.07
C ALA A 274 -4.91 -8.26 19.33
N ILE A 275 -5.59 -9.15 18.62
CA ILE A 275 -5.39 -10.60 18.71
C ILE A 275 -4.74 -11.07 17.41
N PHE A 276 -3.70 -11.87 17.52
CA PHE A 276 -2.89 -12.36 16.40
C PHE A 276 -2.94 -13.87 16.32
N ASN A 277 -3.08 -14.38 15.10
CA ASN A 277 -3.04 -15.80 14.76
C ASN A 277 -1.79 -16.06 13.92
N ILE A 278 -0.76 -16.67 14.51
CA ILE A 278 0.53 -16.92 13.83
C ILE A 278 0.70 -18.42 13.60
N ILE A 279 0.95 -18.80 12.35
CA ILE A 279 1.27 -20.17 11.97
C ILE A 279 2.74 -20.26 11.60
N GLU A 280 3.48 -21.05 12.39
CA GLU A 280 4.87 -21.41 12.11
C GLU A 280 4.88 -22.80 11.49
N SER A 281 5.55 -22.96 10.34
CA SER A 281 5.72 -24.26 9.69
C SER A 281 7.20 -24.65 9.71
N CYS A 282 7.51 -25.75 10.39
CA CYS A 282 8.86 -26.32 10.43
C CYS A 282 8.79 -27.79 10.05
N ASN A 283 9.48 -28.19 8.97
CA ASN A 283 9.52 -29.58 8.48
C ASN A 283 8.13 -30.21 8.26
N GLY A 284 7.14 -29.41 7.84
CA GLY A 284 5.77 -29.87 7.61
C GLY A 284 4.91 -30.01 8.87
N ILE A 285 5.45 -29.65 10.05
CA ILE A 285 4.67 -29.52 11.28
C ILE A 285 4.26 -28.05 11.40
N GLU A 286 2.95 -27.82 11.42
CA GLU A 286 2.38 -26.50 11.65
C GLU A 286 2.08 -26.32 13.14
N LYS A 287 2.59 -25.24 13.71
CA LYS A 287 2.27 -24.78 15.06
C LYS A 287 1.48 -23.48 14.94
N VAL A 288 0.26 -23.49 15.47
CA VAL A 288 -0.58 -22.30 15.60
C VAL A 288 -0.33 -21.69 16.97
N SER A 289 0.01 -20.41 17.01
CA SER A 289 0.22 -19.64 18.24
C SER A 289 -0.68 -18.42 18.23
N TRP A 290 -1.36 -18.19 19.37
CA TRP A 290 -2.23 -17.05 19.58
C TRP A 290 -1.56 -16.05 20.51
N TYR A 291 -1.60 -14.78 20.15
CA TYR A 291 -1.07 -13.69 20.96
C TYR A 291 -2.12 -12.59 21.08
N ALA A 292 -2.19 -11.93 22.23
CA ALA A 292 -3.04 -10.76 22.41
C ALA A 292 -2.25 -9.60 23.03
N THR A 293 -2.48 -8.39 22.54
CA THR A 293 -1.87 -7.17 23.05
C THR A 293 -2.89 -6.04 23.11
N GLN A 294 -2.52 -4.89 23.68
CA GLN A 294 -3.24 -3.65 23.38
C GLN A 294 -3.18 -3.35 21.85
N ASN A 295 -4.23 -2.76 21.27
CA ASN A 295 -4.22 -2.31 19.87
C ASN A 295 -3.50 -0.95 19.68
N MET A 296 -3.38 -0.18 20.76
CA MET A 296 -2.74 1.13 20.79
C MET A 296 -1.21 1.02 20.69
N CYS A 297 -0.60 1.75 19.75
CA CYS A 297 0.84 1.88 19.65
C CYS A 297 1.39 2.73 20.82
N PRO A 298 2.35 2.23 21.63
CA PRO A 298 2.94 3.00 22.73
C PRO A 298 3.71 4.23 22.29
N PHE A 299 4.09 4.31 21.00
CA PHE A 299 4.84 5.45 20.52
C PHE A 299 3.97 6.70 20.44
N ASP A 300 2.88 6.71 19.68
CA ASP A 300 2.05 7.90 19.43
C ASP A 300 0.58 7.75 19.84
N HIS A 301 0.23 6.61 20.44
CA HIS A 301 -1.13 6.23 20.81
C HIS A 301 -2.10 6.01 19.63
N SER A 302 -1.59 5.72 18.43
CA SER A 302 -2.43 5.26 17.31
C SER A 302 -2.94 3.82 17.50
N PHE A 303 -4.24 3.59 17.30
CA PHE A 303 -4.90 2.29 17.46
C PHE A 303 -4.77 1.39 16.21
N ALA A 304 -3.53 1.06 15.83
CA ALA A 304 -3.24 0.44 14.53
C ALA A 304 -2.50 -0.91 14.59
N LEU A 305 -2.20 -1.46 15.78
CA LEU A 305 -1.32 -2.63 15.89
C LEU A 305 -1.92 -3.91 15.32
N ALA A 306 -3.25 -4.10 15.38
CA ALA A 306 -3.92 -5.25 14.79
C ALA A 306 -3.70 -5.35 13.27
N GLN A 307 -3.43 -4.23 12.58
CA GLN A 307 -3.11 -4.18 11.15
C GLN A 307 -1.60 -4.28 10.88
N GLY A 308 -0.81 -4.53 11.92
CA GLY A 308 0.65 -4.65 11.85
C GLY A 308 1.10 -5.87 11.06
N ILE A 309 2.29 -5.76 10.46
CA ILE A 309 2.92 -6.91 9.80
C ILE A 309 3.51 -7.79 10.90
N VAL A 310 3.01 -9.01 11.00
CA VAL A 310 3.57 -10.03 11.89
C VAL A 310 4.75 -10.74 11.25
N GLY A 311 5.62 -11.31 12.07
CA GLY A 311 6.71 -12.16 11.61
C GLY A 311 7.64 -12.54 12.74
N ASP A 312 8.81 -13.04 12.36
CA ASP A 312 9.88 -13.39 13.29
C ASP A 312 11.01 -12.36 13.22
N LEU A 313 11.65 -12.10 14.36
CA LEU A 313 12.94 -11.43 14.43
C LEU A 313 13.82 -12.17 15.45
N ASP A 314 14.79 -12.93 14.94
CA ASP A 314 15.75 -13.70 15.73
C ASP A 314 15.07 -14.68 16.70
N GLY A 315 14.01 -15.38 16.23
CA GLY A 315 13.25 -16.34 17.02
C GLY A 315 12.17 -15.70 17.92
N ARG A 316 11.95 -14.39 17.79
CA ARG A 316 10.95 -13.63 18.56
C ARG A 316 9.75 -13.29 17.68
N PRO A 317 8.52 -13.73 18.04
CA PRO A 317 7.32 -13.36 17.31
C PRO A 317 7.08 -11.86 17.49
N LYS A 318 6.89 -11.13 16.40
CA LYS A 318 6.77 -9.68 16.43
C LYS A 318 5.62 -9.15 15.61
N VAL A 319 5.19 -7.95 15.95
CA VAL A 319 4.33 -7.09 15.13
C VAL A 319 5.03 -5.77 14.84
N ALA A 320 5.06 -5.38 13.56
CA ALA A 320 5.55 -4.08 13.12
C ALA A 320 4.38 -3.09 13.05
N CYS A 321 4.44 -2.01 13.84
CA CYS A 321 3.44 -0.95 13.81
C CYS A 321 3.32 -0.35 12.39
N PRO A 322 2.12 -0.32 11.78
CA PRO A 322 1.93 0.20 10.42
C PRO A 322 2.35 1.65 10.27
N MET A 323 2.08 2.46 11.30
CA MET A 323 2.29 3.90 11.30
C MET A 323 3.76 4.26 11.53
N HIS A 324 4.42 3.53 12.43
CA HIS A 324 5.69 3.96 13.01
C HIS A 324 6.88 3.06 12.71
N LYS A 325 6.64 1.87 12.15
CA LYS A 325 7.67 0.88 11.81
C LYS A 325 8.50 0.39 13.00
N ARG A 326 8.06 0.65 14.24
CA ARG A 326 8.59 -0.05 15.44
C ARG A 326 8.12 -1.49 15.42
N ASN A 327 9.03 -2.38 15.75
CA ASN A 327 8.76 -3.80 15.97
C ASN A 327 8.58 -4.03 17.47
N TYR A 328 7.48 -4.67 17.84
CA TYR A 328 7.21 -5.09 19.21
C TYR A 328 7.12 -6.61 19.25
N ASP A 329 7.70 -7.22 20.27
CA ASP A 329 7.53 -8.65 20.54
C ASP A 329 6.09 -8.92 21.04
N LEU A 330 5.45 -9.95 20.49
CA LEU A 330 4.07 -10.32 20.81
C LEU A 330 3.93 -11.15 22.09
N SER A 331 5.01 -11.80 22.54
CA SER A 331 5.05 -12.59 23.77
C SER A 331 5.22 -11.71 25.01
N ASP A 332 6.16 -10.77 24.99
CA ASP A 332 6.50 -9.96 26.16
C ASP A 332 6.23 -8.45 26.01
N GLY A 333 5.88 -8.01 24.80
CA GLY A 333 5.55 -6.61 24.48
C GLY A 333 6.73 -5.70 24.24
N SER A 334 7.98 -6.15 24.42
CA SER A 334 9.17 -5.30 24.35
C SER A 334 9.40 -4.74 22.95
N CYS A 335 9.85 -3.47 22.87
CA CYS A 335 10.23 -2.87 21.59
C CYS A 335 11.59 -3.42 21.13
N LEU A 336 11.58 -4.08 19.98
CA LEU A 336 12.78 -4.65 19.35
C LEU A 336 13.54 -3.63 18.49
N SER A 337 13.08 -2.37 18.45
CA SER A 337 13.65 -1.31 17.62
C SER A 337 14.54 -0.33 18.40
N GLY A 338 14.83 -0.63 19.68
CA GLY A 338 15.75 0.14 20.52
C GLY A 338 15.14 1.29 21.32
N ASP A 339 13.82 1.52 21.20
CA ASP A 339 13.09 2.47 22.06
C ASP A 339 12.74 1.78 23.40
N ASP A 340 12.76 2.52 24.51
CA ASP A 340 12.26 2.03 25.81
C ASP A 340 10.72 2.11 25.87
N LEU A 341 10.07 1.31 25.01
CA LEU A 341 8.62 1.21 24.86
C LEU A 341 8.19 -0.24 25.01
N ARG A 342 7.00 -0.46 25.57
CA ARG A 342 6.46 -1.80 25.79
C ARG A 342 4.95 -1.86 25.57
N LEU A 343 4.47 -2.93 24.96
CA LEU A 343 3.05 -3.28 24.89
C LEU A 343 2.61 -3.98 26.16
N GLN A 344 1.35 -3.76 26.56
CA GLN A 344 0.65 -4.73 27.40
C GLN A 344 0.33 -5.96 26.55
N THR A 345 0.73 -7.14 27.01
CA THR A 345 0.44 -8.44 26.42
C THR A 345 -0.50 -9.22 27.33
N PHE A 346 -1.28 -10.12 26.74
CA PHE A 346 -2.27 -10.94 27.40
C PHE A 346 -2.18 -12.37 26.87
N ASP A 347 -2.38 -13.34 27.76
CA ASP A 347 -2.41 -14.74 27.34
C ASP A 347 -3.63 -14.99 26.45
N ALA A 348 -3.41 -15.62 25.30
CA ALA A 348 -4.44 -15.96 24.35
C ALA A 348 -4.37 -17.45 23.99
N LYS A 349 -5.54 -18.06 23.81
CA LYS A 349 -5.66 -19.46 23.40
C LYS A 349 -6.85 -19.67 22.48
N GLU A 350 -6.85 -20.80 21.79
CA GLU A 350 -8.01 -21.31 21.07
C GLU A 350 -8.43 -22.64 21.66
N GLU A 351 -9.72 -22.78 21.96
CA GLU A 351 -10.36 -24.00 22.45
C GLU A 351 -11.66 -24.21 21.66
N ASP A 352 -11.83 -25.39 21.07
CA ASP A 352 -13.01 -25.77 20.26
C ASP A 352 -13.39 -24.75 19.16
N GLY A 353 -12.41 -24.14 18.50
CA GLY A 353 -12.63 -23.14 17.45
C GLY A 353 -12.94 -21.74 17.97
N VAL A 354 -12.95 -21.52 19.29
CA VAL A 354 -13.25 -20.23 19.92
C VAL A 354 -11.97 -19.65 20.52
N VAL A 355 -11.75 -18.35 20.27
CA VAL A 355 -10.57 -17.62 20.76
C VAL A 355 -10.90 -16.98 22.10
N TYR A 356 -10.01 -17.20 23.07
CA TYR A 356 -10.09 -16.65 24.41
C TYR A 356 -8.85 -15.83 24.73
N VAL A 357 -9.02 -14.75 25.51
CA VAL A 357 -7.93 -13.97 26.08
C VAL A 357 -8.14 -13.89 27.59
N LEU A 358 -7.08 -14.12 28.36
CA LEU A 358 -7.09 -13.98 29.82
C LEU A 358 -7.01 -12.50 30.17
N LEU A 359 -8.10 -11.96 30.74
CA LEU A 359 -8.25 -10.53 30.99
C LEU A 359 -8.77 -10.26 32.40
N PRO A 360 -8.32 -9.17 33.05
CA PRO A 360 -8.98 -8.68 34.25
C PRO A 360 -10.33 -8.01 33.91
N PRO A 361 -11.14 -7.65 34.92
CA PRO A 361 -12.37 -6.88 34.73
C PRO A 361 -12.18 -5.62 33.88
N THR A 362 -13.19 -5.29 33.07
CA THR A 362 -13.16 -4.19 32.08
C THR A 362 -12.71 -2.86 32.68
N ASN A 363 -13.18 -2.51 33.88
CA ASN A 363 -12.79 -1.28 34.57
C ASN A 363 -11.27 -1.16 34.82
N VAL A 364 -10.58 -2.29 35.01
CA VAL A 364 -9.12 -2.32 35.21
C VAL A 364 -8.38 -2.08 33.90
N VAL A 365 -8.84 -2.72 32.82
CA VAL A 365 -8.28 -2.52 31.48
C VAL A 365 -8.54 -1.09 30.99
N ASP A 366 -9.78 -0.61 31.11
CA ASP A 366 -10.21 0.73 30.71
C ASP A 366 -9.50 1.82 31.51
N ALA A 367 -9.17 1.57 32.77
CA ALA A 367 -8.35 2.48 33.57
C ALA A 367 -6.97 2.75 32.96
N ARG A 368 -6.49 1.92 32.02
CA ARG A 368 -5.18 2.09 31.36
C ARG A 368 -5.26 2.25 29.85
N LEU A 369 -6.18 1.56 29.18
CA LEU A 369 -6.16 1.39 27.73
C LEU A 369 -7.43 1.90 27.02
N ALA A 370 -8.37 2.51 27.75
CA ALA A 370 -9.59 3.04 27.15
C ALA A 370 -9.25 4.05 26.04
N THR A 371 -9.90 3.88 24.88
CA THR A 371 -9.67 4.74 23.71
C THR A 371 -9.90 6.21 24.05
N SER A 372 -10.91 6.50 24.86
CA SER A 372 -11.30 7.85 25.31
C SER A 372 -10.19 8.62 26.04
N LYS A 373 -9.20 7.93 26.62
CA LYS A 373 -8.06 8.56 27.30
C LYS A 373 -7.00 9.10 26.36
N TYR A 374 -6.96 8.57 25.15
CA TYR A 374 -5.92 8.83 24.16
C TYR A 374 -6.47 9.43 22.86
N ALA A 375 -7.79 9.39 22.68
CA ALA A 375 -8.51 9.87 21.51
C ALA A 375 -8.44 11.38 21.33
#